data_AF-A0A929KEH7-F1
#
_entry.id   AF-A0A929KEH7-F1
#
_cell.length_a   1.000
_cell.length_b   1.000
_cell.length_c   1.000
_cell.angle_alpha   90.00
_cell.angle_beta   90.00
_cell.angle_gamma   90.00
#
_symmetry.space_group_name_H-M   'P 1'
#
loop_
_entity.id
_entity.type
_entity.pdbx_description
1 polymer ?
#
loop_
_entity_poly.entity_id
_entity_poly.type
_entity_poly.pdbx_seq_one_letter_code
_entity_poly.pdbx_strand_id
1 'polypeptide(L)'
;MNILRNTLHAILLASGLTASAQHSSNGKIHVGLVYPLSSNGTHAPLDTNKFSLHLIAGVSAAENGASFSGISTIVRGNASGLQVAGFSNHIKHQASGAQFAGVLNTYGSGDGFAIAGFGNIAAGQVKGAQISGFANLAKDVEGIQIGGFMNKAANLAGSQFAGFTNIAKSVSATQVAGFMNTAKDVKGSQIAGFINIAKKVKGAQIAGFINVADSSDFPIGIINLVKNGEKSIALTTDENLTTLATFRSGGKKLYGIIGIGYNFENTEAVYAFEVGLGAHLFQSNSFRVNAELAAGSLENFKKGDYFKSSLRILPAFKISPNIEIFAGPALNFINTDSYEGRTLTKKYIKSWESKWGNNLNALYLGYTGGIQFIF
;
A
#
# COMPACT_ATOMS: atom_id res chain seq x y z
N MET A 1 -56.33 59.19 -2.10
CA MET A 1 -56.40 58.51 -0.79
C MET A 1 -56.92 57.06 -0.88
N ASN A 2 -56.58 56.31 -1.96
CA ASN A 2 -57.02 54.91 -2.11
C ASN A 2 -55.91 53.92 -2.55
N ILE A 3 -54.69 54.40 -2.80
CA ILE A 3 -53.57 53.53 -3.24
C ILE A 3 -52.73 53.07 -2.04
N LEU A 4 -52.59 53.89 -0.99
CA LEU A 4 -51.79 53.56 0.20
C LEU A 4 -52.44 52.49 1.11
N ARG A 5 -53.76 52.32 1.04
CA ARG A 5 -54.50 51.37 1.89
C ARG A 5 -54.47 49.95 1.31
N ASN A 6 -54.39 49.80 -0.01
CA ASN A 6 -54.37 48.49 -0.67
C ASN A 6 -52.97 47.86 -0.70
N THR A 7 -51.90 48.66 -0.69
CA THR A 7 -50.53 48.14 -0.56
C THR A 7 -50.23 47.64 0.85
N LEU A 8 -50.81 48.25 1.89
CA LEU A 8 -50.60 47.80 3.27
C LEU A 8 -51.25 46.44 3.56
N HIS A 9 -52.41 46.14 2.96
CA HIS A 9 -53.09 44.84 3.12
C HIS A 9 -52.39 43.73 2.34
N ALA A 10 -51.77 44.03 1.19
CA ALA A 10 -51.00 43.05 0.43
C ALA A 10 -49.69 42.66 1.14
N ILE A 11 -49.06 43.59 1.86
CA ILE A 11 -47.83 43.32 2.64
C ILE A 11 -48.12 42.54 3.92
N LEU A 12 -49.30 42.73 4.54
CA LEU A 12 -49.73 41.97 5.72
C LEU A 12 -50.28 40.56 5.38
N LEU A 13 -50.69 40.30 4.14
CA LEU A 13 -51.10 38.96 3.68
C LEU A 13 -49.92 38.14 3.13
N ALA A 14 -48.83 38.78 2.70
CA ALA A 14 -47.62 38.09 2.22
C ALA A 14 -46.66 37.66 3.35
N SER A 15 -46.83 38.18 4.57
CA SER A 15 -46.02 37.79 5.74
C SER A 15 -46.58 36.61 6.53
N GLY A 16 -47.75 36.07 6.14
CA GLY A 16 -48.49 35.04 6.90
C GLY A 16 -48.29 33.58 6.46
N LEU A 17 -47.51 33.29 5.42
CA LEU A 17 -47.42 31.94 4.84
C LEU A 17 -45.99 31.50 4.53
N THR A 18 -45.08 31.65 5.49
CA THR A 18 -43.93 30.75 5.62
C THR A 18 -43.76 30.36 7.08
N ALA A 19 -44.80 29.77 7.67
CA ALA A 19 -44.60 28.82 8.74
C ALA A 19 -43.98 27.57 8.11
N SER A 20 -42.69 27.65 7.76
CA SER A 20 -41.84 26.47 7.74
C SER A 20 -41.83 25.98 9.19
N ALA A 21 -42.82 25.15 9.52
CA ALA A 21 -42.74 24.26 10.65
C ALA A 21 -41.64 23.24 10.32
N GLN A 22 -40.38 23.70 10.35
CA GLN A 22 -39.30 22.88 10.85
C GLN A 22 -39.67 22.65 12.31
N HIS A 23 -40.53 21.66 12.50
CA HIS A 23 -40.67 20.97 13.76
C HIS A 23 -39.31 20.36 13.99
N SER A 24 -38.40 21.15 14.56
CA SER A 24 -37.28 20.68 15.34
C SER A 24 -37.95 19.91 16.48
N SER A 25 -38.31 18.66 16.20
CA SER A 25 -38.75 17.72 17.22
C SER A 25 -37.65 17.79 18.27
N ASN A 26 -38.00 18.26 19.47
CA ASN A 26 -37.11 18.18 20.62
C ASN A 26 -36.70 16.71 20.72
N GLY A 27 -35.49 16.40 20.24
CA GLY A 27 -35.10 15.00 20.03
C GLY A 27 -35.26 14.23 21.33
N LYS A 28 -35.89 13.06 21.22
CA LYS A 28 -36.29 12.27 22.38
C LYS A 28 -35.07 11.65 23.05
N ILE A 29 -35.24 11.34 24.33
CA ILE A 29 -34.38 10.41 25.06
C ILE A 29 -35.00 9.02 24.89
N HIS A 30 -34.26 8.10 24.28
CA HIS A 30 -34.73 6.75 23.98
C HIS A 30 -34.00 5.73 24.84
N VAL A 31 -34.67 5.19 25.85
CA VAL A 31 -34.08 4.19 26.74
C VAL A 31 -34.87 2.90 26.65
N GLY A 32 -34.21 1.74 26.59
CA GLY A 32 -34.92 0.47 26.54
C GLY A 32 -34.05 -0.78 26.71
N LEU A 33 -34.72 -1.93 26.85
CA LEU A 33 -34.06 -3.23 26.87
C LEU A 33 -33.69 -3.65 25.44
N VAL A 34 -34.71 -3.76 24.60
CA VAL A 34 -34.64 -4.20 23.20
C VAL A 34 -35.87 -3.65 22.49
N TYR A 35 -35.80 -3.30 21.20
CA TYR A 35 -37.02 -2.99 20.45
C TYR A 35 -38.03 -4.16 20.50
N PRO A 36 -39.34 -3.93 20.76
CA PRO A 36 -40.00 -2.66 21.04
C PRO A 36 -40.10 -2.27 22.53
N LEU A 37 -39.56 -3.07 23.46
CA LEU A 37 -39.50 -2.80 24.90
C LEU A 37 -38.56 -1.62 25.24
N SER A 38 -39.04 -0.40 24.98
CA SER A 38 -38.31 0.86 25.16
C SER A 38 -39.27 2.05 25.38
N SER A 39 -38.76 3.22 25.77
CA SER A 39 -39.53 4.44 25.98
C SER A 39 -40.28 4.93 24.72
N ASN A 40 -39.80 4.58 23.53
CA ASN A 40 -40.48 4.90 22.26
C ASN A 40 -41.40 3.76 21.76
N GLY A 41 -41.44 2.62 22.45
CA GLY A 41 -42.34 1.50 22.13
C GLY A 41 -42.20 0.99 20.70
N THR A 42 -43.34 0.66 20.09
CA THR A 42 -43.43 0.22 18.68
C THR A 42 -43.16 1.33 17.67
N HIS A 43 -43.24 2.60 18.08
CA HIS A 43 -43.00 3.78 17.24
C HIS A 43 -41.51 4.11 17.06
N ALA A 44 -40.64 3.45 17.83
CA ALA A 44 -39.19 3.66 17.77
C ALA A 44 -38.60 3.74 16.34
N PRO A 45 -38.96 2.88 15.36
CA PRO A 45 -38.42 2.95 13.99
C PRO A 45 -38.86 4.17 13.17
N LEU A 46 -39.71 5.04 13.73
CA LEU A 46 -40.23 6.28 13.15
C LEU A 46 -39.76 7.52 13.93
N ASP A 47 -39.15 7.34 15.09
CA ASP A 47 -38.76 8.42 16.00
C ASP A 47 -37.29 8.84 15.81
N THR A 48 -37.04 10.13 16.02
CA THR A 48 -35.70 10.74 16.02
C THR A 48 -35.27 11.08 17.44
N ASN A 49 -34.08 10.64 17.83
CA ASN A 49 -33.57 10.78 19.19
C ASN A 49 -32.34 11.71 19.26
N LYS A 50 -32.13 12.36 20.41
CA LYS A 50 -30.88 13.09 20.72
C LYS A 50 -29.94 12.28 21.60
N PHE A 51 -30.50 11.33 22.34
CA PHE A 51 -29.76 10.41 23.18
C PHE A 51 -30.49 9.08 23.22
N SER A 52 -29.75 7.99 23.01
CA SER A 52 -30.30 6.63 23.02
C SER A 52 -29.43 5.72 23.88
N LEU A 53 -30.07 4.91 24.73
CA LEU A 53 -29.42 3.95 25.61
C LEU A 53 -30.20 2.64 25.64
N HIS A 54 -29.61 1.58 25.11
CA HIS A 54 -30.23 0.26 25.01
C HIS A 54 -29.37 -0.82 25.66
N LEU A 55 -29.99 -1.69 26.46
CA LEU A 55 -29.25 -2.81 27.05
C LEU A 55 -28.87 -3.87 26.00
N ILE A 56 -29.75 -4.16 25.04
CA ILE A 56 -29.54 -5.16 23.99
C ILE A 56 -29.49 -4.48 22.63
N ALA A 57 -30.63 -3.96 22.14
CA ALA A 57 -30.67 -3.36 20.81
C ALA A 57 -31.62 -2.17 20.70
N GLY A 58 -31.13 -1.11 20.05
CA GLY A 58 -31.89 0.09 19.71
C GLY A 58 -32.31 0.13 18.24
N VAL A 59 -33.53 0.58 17.98
CA VAL A 59 -34.03 0.84 16.61
C VAL A 59 -34.60 2.25 16.56
N SER A 60 -34.15 3.07 15.61
CA SER A 60 -34.65 4.44 15.44
C SER A 60 -34.79 4.84 13.97
N ALA A 61 -35.56 5.91 13.70
CA ALA A 61 -35.56 6.53 12.38
C ALA A 61 -34.28 7.34 12.16
N ALA A 62 -33.86 8.12 13.15
CA ALA A 62 -32.62 8.89 13.11
C ALA A 62 -32.05 9.11 14.52
N GLU A 63 -30.73 9.31 14.59
CA GLU A 63 -30.01 9.68 15.80
C GLU A 63 -29.30 11.01 15.59
N ASN A 64 -29.55 12.00 16.45
CA ASN A 64 -28.95 13.34 16.41
C ASN A 64 -28.18 13.62 17.69
N GLY A 65 -27.32 12.69 18.08
CA GLY A 65 -26.47 12.79 19.26
C GLY A 65 -25.82 11.45 19.61
N ALA A 66 -25.80 11.11 20.90
CA ALA A 66 -25.11 9.92 21.38
C ALA A 66 -26.06 8.70 21.47
N SER A 67 -25.65 7.56 20.92
CA SER A 67 -26.37 6.30 21.04
C SER A 67 -25.45 5.22 21.59
N PHE A 68 -25.92 4.49 22.59
CA PHE A 68 -25.21 3.39 23.25
C PHE A 68 -26.09 2.15 23.27
N SER A 69 -25.65 1.05 22.67
CA SER A 69 -26.35 -0.23 22.69
C SER A 69 -25.44 -1.36 23.15
N GLY A 70 -25.91 -2.24 24.05
CA GLY A 70 -25.10 -3.37 24.51
C GLY A 70 -24.74 -4.36 23.39
N ILE A 71 -25.62 -4.57 22.40
CA ILE A 71 -25.34 -5.42 21.23
C ILE A 71 -25.41 -4.62 19.94
N SER A 72 -26.56 -4.04 19.58
CA SER A 72 -26.75 -3.48 18.23
C SER A 72 -27.52 -2.17 18.21
N THR A 73 -27.10 -1.25 17.36
CA THR A 73 -27.84 -0.02 17.02
C THR A 73 -28.28 -0.07 15.57
N ILE A 74 -29.57 0.11 15.30
CA ILE A 74 -30.16 0.11 13.95
C ILE A 74 -30.84 1.46 13.69
N VAL A 75 -30.25 2.28 12.83
CA VAL A 75 -30.77 3.58 12.41
C VAL A 75 -31.25 3.48 10.97
N ARG A 76 -32.57 3.61 10.76
CA ARG A 76 -33.20 3.47 9.43
C ARG A 76 -32.91 4.65 8.51
N GLY A 77 -32.44 5.77 9.05
CA GLY A 77 -32.13 6.99 8.36
C GLY A 77 -30.68 7.43 8.58
N ASN A 78 -30.52 8.67 9.04
CA ASN A 78 -29.21 9.28 9.31
C ASN A 78 -28.87 9.20 10.80
N ALA A 79 -27.58 9.08 11.10
CA ALA A 79 -27.06 9.28 12.45
C ALA A 79 -26.02 10.39 12.43
N SER A 80 -26.09 11.29 13.40
CA SER A 80 -25.09 12.31 13.68
C SER A 80 -24.66 12.24 15.15
N GLY A 81 -23.36 12.39 15.43
CA GLY A 81 -22.79 12.31 16.77
C GLY A 81 -22.01 11.02 17.04
N LEU A 82 -22.15 10.47 18.24
CA LEU A 82 -21.41 9.30 18.72
C LEU A 82 -22.31 8.07 18.73
N GLN A 83 -21.91 7.00 18.05
CA GLN A 83 -22.66 5.75 18.02
C GLN A 83 -21.77 4.62 18.54
N VAL A 84 -22.19 3.95 19.61
CA VAL A 84 -21.43 2.88 20.26
C VAL A 84 -22.32 1.65 20.39
N ALA A 85 -21.83 0.52 19.88
CA ALA A 85 -22.51 -0.77 20.01
C ALA A 85 -21.51 -1.88 20.38
N GLY A 86 -21.89 -2.76 21.30
CA GLY A 86 -21.01 -3.87 21.70
C GLY A 86 -20.72 -4.86 20.55
N PHE A 87 -21.65 -5.01 19.60
CA PHE A 87 -21.46 -5.87 18.42
C PHE A 87 -21.50 -5.08 17.11
N SER A 88 -22.59 -4.37 16.81
CA SER A 88 -22.72 -3.70 15.50
C SER A 88 -23.54 -2.41 15.47
N ASN A 89 -23.12 -1.49 14.60
CA ASN A 89 -23.94 -0.34 14.18
C ASN A 89 -24.40 -0.53 12.72
N HIS A 90 -25.68 -0.23 12.47
CA HIS A 90 -26.30 -0.29 11.15
C HIS A 90 -27.01 1.04 10.86
N ILE A 91 -26.42 1.90 10.02
CA ILE A 91 -26.97 3.22 9.67
C ILE A 91 -27.30 3.25 8.17
N LYS A 92 -28.58 3.20 7.81
CA LYS A 92 -28.96 3.00 6.40
C LYS A 92 -28.44 4.09 5.45
N HIS A 93 -28.32 5.33 5.92
CA HIS A 93 -27.97 6.49 5.10
C HIS A 93 -26.66 7.14 5.58
N GLN A 94 -26.68 8.41 5.98
CA GLN A 94 -25.48 9.15 6.35
C GLN A 94 -25.13 8.91 7.82
N ALA A 95 -23.86 8.59 8.08
CA ALA A 95 -23.27 8.57 9.41
C ALA A 95 -22.26 9.72 9.54
N SER A 96 -22.59 10.73 10.34
CA SER A 96 -21.75 11.91 10.56
C SER A 96 -21.23 11.93 11.99
N GLY A 97 -19.93 11.84 12.20
CA GLY A 97 -19.32 11.79 13.54
C GLY A 97 -18.51 10.51 13.76
N ALA A 98 -18.70 9.85 14.90
CA ALA A 98 -17.88 8.70 15.29
C ALA A 98 -18.74 7.46 15.58
N GLN A 99 -18.37 6.33 14.99
CA GLN A 99 -19.00 5.03 15.20
C GLN A 99 -18.00 4.03 15.76
N PHE A 100 -18.39 3.33 16.81
CA PHE A 100 -17.62 2.28 17.47
C PHE A 100 -18.46 1.02 17.58
N ALA A 101 -17.95 -0.08 17.03
CA ALA A 101 -18.57 -1.39 17.13
C ALA A 101 -17.54 -2.44 17.57
N GLY A 102 -17.94 -3.39 18.42
CA GLY A 102 -17.06 -4.51 18.75
C GLY A 102 -16.74 -5.38 17.52
N VAL A 103 -17.66 -5.47 16.56
CA VAL A 103 -17.49 -6.34 15.38
C VAL A 103 -17.68 -5.57 14.07
N LEU A 104 -18.84 -4.95 13.82
CA LEU A 104 -19.15 -4.40 12.50
C LEU A 104 -19.84 -3.02 12.54
N ASN A 105 -19.36 -2.09 11.72
CA ASN A 105 -20.14 -0.92 11.31
C ASN A 105 -20.58 -1.09 9.85
N THR A 106 -21.88 -0.93 9.58
CA THR A 106 -22.42 -0.87 8.22
C THR A 106 -23.17 0.44 8.04
N TYR A 107 -22.87 1.17 6.97
CA TYR A 107 -23.50 2.45 6.73
C TYR A 107 -23.59 2.83 5.24
N GLY A 108 -24.49 3.75 4.90
CA GLY A 108 -24.63 4.26 3.54
C GLY A 108 -23.40 5.06 3.11
N SER A 109 -23.22 6.24 3.72
CA SER A 109 -22.06 7.12 3.52
C SER A 109 -21.60 7.67 4.87
N GLY A 110 -20.33 8.07 4.97
CA GLY A 110 -19.71 8.48 6.24
C GLY A 110 -18.98 9.82 6.12
N ASP A 111 -19.16 10.68 7.12
CA ASP A 111 -18.32 11.86 7.37
C ASP A 111 -17.80 11.79 8.80
N GLY A 112 -16.57 11.32 8.98
CA GLY A 112 -15.93 11.11 10.27
C GLY A 112 -15.25 9.75 10.43
N PHE A 113 -15.39 9.14 11.61
CA PHE A 113 -14.64 7.94 12.01
C PHE A 113 -15.55 6.73 12.15
N ALA A 114 -15.13 5.60 11.57
CA ALA A 114 -15.74 4.30 11.80
C ALA A 114 -14.67 3.33 12.30
N ILE A 115 -14.86 2.82 13.52
CA ILE A 115 -13.92 1.92 14.20
C ILE A 115 -14.67 0.64 14.57
N ALA A 116 -14.16 -0.50 14.12
CA ALA A 116 -14.79 -1.80 14.36
C ALA A 116 -13.75 -2.88 14.65
N GLY A 117 -14.02 -3.82 15.55
CA GLY A 117 -13.09 -4.92 15.80
C GLY A 117 -12.86 -5.81 14.58
N PHE A 118 -13.88 -6.04 13.75
CA PHE A 118 -13.77 -6.85 12.53
C PHE A 118 -13.81 -6.00 11.26
N GLY A 119 -14.86 -5.20 11.03
CA GLY A 119 -14.93 -4.47 9.76
C GLY A 119 -15.86 -3.26 9.69
N ASN A 120 -15.55 -2.37 8.75
CA ASN A 120 -16.39 -1.23 8.40
C ASN A 120 -16.81 -1.34 6.92
N ILE A 121 -18.10 -1.26 6.66
CA ILE A 121 -18.66 -1.39 5.31
C ILE A 121 -19.51 -0.16 5.00
N ALA A 122 -19.02 0.68 4.09
CA ALA A 122 -19.74 1.82 3.54
C ALA A 122 -20.23 1.50 2.14
N ALA A 123 -21.51 1.70 1.85
CA ALA A 123 -22.05 1.52 0.50
C ALA A 123 -21.60 2.63 -0.49
N GLY A 124 -21.28 3.81 0.04
CA GLY A 124 -20.97 5.03 -0.69
C GLY A 124 -19.64 5.65 -0.29
N GLN A 125 -19.67 6.97 -0.14
CA GLN A 125 -18.48 7.78 0.12
C GLN A 125 -18.16 7.80 1.61
N VAL A 126 -16.87 7.72 1.94
CA VAL A 126 -16.33 7.98 3.26
C VAL A 126 -15.39 9.17 3.19
N LYS A 127 -15.70 10.23 3.93
CA LYS A 127 -14.78 11.31 4.23
C LYS A 127 -14.31 11.14 5.67
N GLY A 128 -13.02 10.90 5.89
CA GLY A 128 -12.47 10.61 7.22
C GLY A 128 -11.75 9.27 7.30
N ALA A 129 -11.99 8.48 8.35
CA ALA A 129 -11.21 7.27 8.61
C ALA A 129 -12.05 6.02 8.89
N GLN A 130 -11.66 4.89 8.29
CA GLN A 130 -12.14 3.55 8.66
C GLN A 130 -11.00 2.76 9.27
N ILE A 131 -11.18 2.25 10.48
CA ILE A 131 -10.19 1.44 11.19
C ILE A 131 -10.83 0.12 11.61
N SER A 132 -10.22 -1.00 11.24
CA SER A 132 -10.71 -2.30 11.67
C SER A 132 -9.63 -3.36 11.82
N GLY A 133 -9.90 -4.37 12.66
CA GLY A 133 -9.01 -5.51 12.85
C GLY A 133 -8.94 -6.44 11.63
N PHE A 134 -9.92 -6.42 10.74
CA PHE A 134 -9.91 -7.25 9.52
C PHE A 134 -10.07 -6.43 8.25
N ALA A 135 -11.24 -5.85 7.96
CA ALA A 135 -11.52 -5.26 6.65
C ALA A 135 -12.28 -3.93 6.64
N ASN A 136 -11.82 -2.97 5.83
CA ASN A 136 -12.57 -1.75 5.51
C ASN A 136 -12.96 -1.72 4.03
N LEU A 137 -14.25 -1.50 3.77
CA LEU A 137 -14.83 -1.43 2.44
C LEU A 137 -15.58 -0.12 2.27
N ALA A 138 -15.34 0.56 1.16
CA ALA A 138 -16.08 1.74 0.74
C ALA A 138 -16.07 1.85 -0.79
N LYS A 139 -16.98 2.64 -1.37
CA LYS A 139 -16.92 2.97 -2.79
C LYS A 139 -15.86 4.03 -3.05
N ASP A 140 -15.96 5.15 -2.34
CA ASP A 140 -15.04 6.28 -2.48
C ASP A 140 -14.54 6.68 -1.09
N VAL A 141 -13.25 6.96 -0.97
CA VAL A 141 -12.62 7.33 0.31
C VAL A 141 -11.81 8.60 0.11
N GLU A 142 -12.15 9.64 0.86
CA GLU A 142 -11.33 10.83 1.06
C GLU A 142 -10.80 10.80 2.50
N GLY A 143 -9.58 10.29 2.67
CA GLY A 143 -8.98 10.07 3.99
C GLY A 143 -8.22 8.75 4.12
N ILE A 144 -8.43 8.01 5.22
CA ILE A 144 -7.56 6.89 5.60
C ILE A 144 -8.38 5.60 5.82
N GLN A 145 -7.90 4.47 5.31
CA GLN A 145 -8.35 3.14 5.75
C GLN A 145 -7.20 2.37 6.39
N ILE A 146 -7.42 1.78 7.57
CA ILE A 146 -6.47 0.93 8.29
C ILE A 146 -7.16 -0.39 8.63
N GLY A 147 -6.75 -1.47 7.97
CA GLY A 147 -7.33 -2.81 8.13
C GLY A 147 -6.27 -3.80 8.55
N GLY A 148 -6.53 -4.66 9.53
CA GLY A 148 -5.56 -5.70 9.90
C GLY A 148 -5.29 -6.69 8.75
N PHE A 149 -6.28 -6.98 7.90
CA PHE A 149 -6.12 -7.83 6.73
C PHE A 149 -6.23 -7.06 5.41
N MET A 150 -7.34 -6.35 5.18
CA MET A 150 -7.57 -5.70 3.88
C MET A 150 -8.27 -4.35 3.91
N ASN A 151 -7.99 -3.52 2.89
CA ASN A 151 -8.81 -2.35 2.57
C ASN A 151 -9.24 -2.37 1.11
N LYS A 152 -10.46 -1.91 0.83
CA LYS A 152 -10.99 -1.78 -0.52
C LYS A 152 -11.71 -0.45 -0.72
N ALA A 153 -11.34 0.23 -1.80
CA ALA A 153 -12.01 1.42 -2.32
C ALA A 153 -12.08 1.33 -3.86
N ALA A 154 -13.00 2.02 -4.51
CA ALA A 154 -12.89 2.27 -5.96
C ALA A 154 -11.96 3.47 -6.20
N ASN A 155 -12.26 4.61 -5.56
CA ASN A 155 -11.39 5.79 -5.60
C ASN A 155 -10.90 6.11 -4.20
N LEU A 156 -9.58 6.21 -4.04
CA LEU A 156 -8.90 6.58 -2.81
C LEU A 156 -8.21 7.93 -3.00
N ALA A 157 -8.83 8.97 -2.48
CA ALA A 157 -8.24 10.29 -2.26
C ALA A 157 -7.57 10.32 -0.87
N GLY A 158 -6.47 9.58 -0.71
CA GLY A 158 -5.78 9.42 0.57
C GLY A 158 -5.00 8.12 0.68
N SER A 159 -4.96 7.53 1.88
CA SER A 159 -4.04 6.42 2.19
C SER A 159 -4.73 5.15 2.69
N GLN A 160 -4.18 3.99 2.32
CA GLN A 160 -4.63 2.68 2.76
C GLN A 160 -3.47 1.91 3.41
N PHE A 161 -3.70 1.33 4.59
CA PHE A 161 -2.73 0.53 5.33
C PHE A 161 -3.35 -0.82 5.69
N ALA A 162 -2.78 -1.91 5.19
CA ALA A 162 -3.27 -3.26 5.42
C ALA A 162 -2.17 -4.23 5.84
N GLY A 163 -2.48 -5.17 6.73
CA GLY A 163 -1.54 -6.26 7.05
C GLY A 163 -1.33 -7.20 5.86
N PHE A 164 -2.34 -7.39 5.00
CA PHE A 164 -2.23 -8.28 3.84
C PHE A 164 -2.42 -7.55 2.50
N THR A 165 -3.58 -6.94 2.24
CA THR A 165 -3.85 -6.37 0.90
C THR A 165 -4.64 -5.07 0.84
N ASN A 166 -4.27 -4.17 -0.08
CA ASN A 166 -5.08 -3.01 -0.45
C ASN A 166 -5.52 -3.10 -1.91
N ILE A 167 -6.79 -2.78 -2.15
CA ILE A 167 -7.40 -2.79 -3.47
C ILE A 167 -8.04 -1.44 -3.76
N ALA A 168 -7.62 -0.82 -4.85
CA ALA A 168 -8.19 0.43 -5.38
C ALA A 168 -8.36 0.35 -6.91
N LYS A 169 -9.16 1.23 -7.51
CA LYS A 169 -9.01 1.54 -8.95
C LYS A 169 -8.11 2.75 -9.11
N SER A 170 -8.38 3.82 -8.35
CA SER A 170 -7.61 5.07 -8.39
C SER A 170 -7.05 5.38 -7.01
N VAL A 171 -5.77 5.75 -6.93
CA VAL A 171 -5.07 6.14 -5.70
C VAL A 171 -4.40 7.49 -5.89
N SER A 172 -4.60 8.44 -4.99
CA SER A 172 -3.96 9.77 -5.04
C SER A 172 -2.90 10.02 -3.96
N ALA A 173 -2.62 9.05 -3.10
CA ALA A 173 -1.49 9.11 -2.17
C ALA A 173 -0.85 7.73 -2.01
N THR A 174 -1.05 7.04 -0.89
CA THR A 174 -0.22 5.89 -0.53
C THR A 174 -1.03 4.62 -0.25
N GLN A 175 -0.59 3.49 -0.78
CA GLN A 175 -1.01 2.17 -0.33
C GLN A 175 0.17 1.43 0.32
N VAL A 176 -0.01 0.91 1.53
CA VAL A 176 0.98 0.07 2.22
C VAL A 176 0.33 -1.25 2.63
N ALA A 177 0.88 -2.36 2.16
CA ALA A 177 0.38 -3.70 2.44
C ALA A 177 1.52 -4.65 2.84
N GLY A 178 1.29 -5.54 3.80
CA GLY A 178 2.29 -6.57 4.13
C GLY A 178 2.53 -7.55 2.98
N PHE A 179 1.54 -7.82 2.13
CA PHE A 179 1.69 -8.73 0.99
C PHE A 179 1.49 -8.05 -0.37
N MET A 180 0.32 -7.44 -0.63
CA MET A 180 -0.04 -7.00 -1.98
C MET A 180 -0.84 -5.69 -2.07
N ASN A 181 -0.45 -4.78 -2.96
CA ASN A 181 -1.31 -3.67 -3.40
C ASN A 181 -1.76 -3.86 -4.85
N THR A 182 -3.04 -3.57 -5.13
CA THR A 182 -3.61 -3.57 -6.47
C THR A 182 -4.31 -2.23 -6.76
N ALA A 183 -3.97 -1.63 -7.89
CA ALA A 183 -4.59 -0.41 -8.41
C ALA A 183 -4.73 -0.45 -9.94
N LYS A 184 -5.48 0.48 -10.56
CA LYS A 184 -5.34 0.79 -11.99
C LYS A 184 -4.43 2.00 -12.16
N ASP A 185 -4.77 3.10 -11.51
CA ASP A 185 -4.07 4.37 -11.61
C ASP A 185 -3.58 4.80 -10.22
N VAL A 186 -2.28 5.05 -10.10
CA VAL A 186 -1.63 5.51 -8.88
C VAL A 186 -0.93 6.83 -9.14
N LYS A 187 -1.27 7.85 -8.36
CA LYS A 187 -0.54 9.12 -8.25
C LYS A 187 0.00 9.19 -6.82
N GLY A 188 1.21 8.70 -6.61
CA GLY A 188 1.79 8.52 -5.27
C GLY A 188 2.56 7.20 -5.17
N SER A 189 2.43 6.49 -4.05
CA SER A 189 3.29 5.35 -3.73
C SER A 189 2.53 4.07 -3.41
N GLN A 190 3.01 2.94 -3.93
CA GLN A 190 2.59 1.61 -3.48
C GLN A 190 3.77 0.91 -2.80
N ILE A 191 3.56 0.39 -1.60
CA ILE A 191 4.57 -0.32 -0.82
C ILE A 191 4.00 -1.66 -0.38
N ALA A 192 4.58 -2.76 -0.88
CA ALA A 192 4.15 -4.11 -0.57
C ALA A 192 5.33 -4.97 -0.13
N GLY A 193 5.12 -5.85 0.84
CA GLY A 193 6.15 -6.82 1.23
C GLY A 193 6.47 -7.82 0.11
N PHE A 194 5.51 -8.11 -0.79
CA PHE A 194 5.72 -9.07 -1.87
C PHE A 194 5.43 -8.51 -3.26
N ILE A 195 4.21 -8.02 -3.54
CA ILE A 195 3.78 -7.69 -4.91
C ILE A 195 3.03 -6.34 -4.99
N ASN A 196 3.37 -5.49 -5.96
CA ASN A 196 2.49 -4.40 -6.41
C ASN A 196 2.00 -4.63 -7.84
N ILE A 197 0.72 -4.41 -8.08
CA ILE A 197 0.08 -4.47 -9.39
C ILE A 197 -0.62 -3.15 -9.68
N ALA A 198 -0.26 -2.52 -10.80
CA ALA A 198 -0.92 -1.33 -11.31
C ALA A 198 -1.01 -1.35 -12.84
N LYS A 199 -1.75 -0.42 -13.45
CA LYS A 199 -1.55 -0.09 -14.87
C LYS A 199 -0.60 1.08 -15.01
N LYS A 200 -0.92 2.21 -14.38
CA LYS A 200 -0.12 3.43 -14.45
C LYS A 200 0.26 3.89 -13.06
N VAL A 201 1.55 4.07 -12.82
CA VAL A 201 2.07 4.67 -11.59
C VAL A 201 2.90 5.90 -11.89
N LYS A 202 2.41 7.03 -11.39
CA LYS A 202 3.13 8.30 -11.29
C LYS A 202 3.66 8.44 -9.88
N GLY A 203 4.89 7.98 -9.66
CA GLY A 203 5.51 7.85 -8.35
C GLY A 203 6.23 6.51 -8.16
N ALA A 204 6.27 6.01 -6.93
CA ALA A 204 7.08 4.84 -6.57
C ALA A 204 6.24 3.57 -6.41
N GLN A 205 6.76 2.44 -6.89
CA GLN A 205 6.22 1.11 -6.58
C GLN A 205 7.32 0.29 -5.92
N ILE A 206 7.20 0.03 -4.63
CA ILE A 206 8.20 -0.67 -3.83
C ILE A 206 7.61 -2.03 -3.44
N ALA A 207 8.17 -3.10 -3.99
CA ALA A 207 7.79 -4.47 -3.67
C ALA A 207 9.03 -5.23 -3.21
N GLY A 208 8.89 -6.07 -2.18
CA GLY A 208 9.98 -6.96 -1.78
C GLY A 208 10.36 -7.96 -2.88
N PHE A 209 9.43 -8.29 -3.78
CA PHE A 209 9.69 -9.23 -4.87
C PHE A 209 9.32 -8.69 -6.25
N ILE A 210 8.03 -8.45 -6.55
CA ILE A 210 7.56 -8.16 -7.91
C ILE A 210 6.76 -6.85 -8.00
N ASN A 211 7.11 -6.01 -8.97
CA ASN A 211 6.23 -4.94 -9.44
C ASN A 211 5.71 -5.26 -10.85
N VAL A 212 4.41 -5.05 -11.08
CA VAL A 212 3.78 -5.19 -12.41
C VAL A 212 3.06 -3.89 -12.78
N ALA A 213 3.40 -3.33 -13.95
CA ALA A 213 2.76 -2.11 -14.46
C ALA A 213 2.79 -2.01 -16.00
N ASP A 214 1.88 -1.25 -16.60
CA ASP A 214 2.06 -0.79 -17.99
C ASP A 214 3.12 0.33 -18.04
N SER A 215 3.10 1.23 -17.05
CA SER A 215 4.07 2.31 -16.89
C SER A 215 4.32 2.62 -15.41
N SER A 216 5.58 2.74 -15.02
CA SER A 216 6.00 3.11 -13.66
C SER A 216 7.26 3.96 -13.71
N ASP A 217 7.28 5.07 -12.96
CA ASP A 217 8.44 5.97 -12.91
C ASP A 217 9.59 5.36 -12.10
N PHE A 218 9.28 4.80 -10.93
CA PHE A 218 10.25 4.24 -9.99
C PHE A 218 9.79 2.88 -9.43
N PRO A 219 9.88 1.79 -10.22
CA PRO A 219 9.65 0.44 -9.73
C PRO A 219 10.92 -0.06 -9.00
N ILE A 220 10.75 -0.44 -7.73
CA ILE A 220 11.78 -1.00 -6.86
C ILE A 220 11.31 -2.37 -6.42
N GLY A 221 11.94 -3.41 -6.94
CA GLY A 221 11.67 -4.81 -6.65
C GLY A 221 12.70 -5.67 -7.39
N ILE A 222 12.82 -6.93 -6.99
CA ILE A 222 13.76 -7.87 -7.63
C ILE A 222 13.37 -8.08 -9.10
N ILE A 223 12.06 -8.17 -9.36
CA ILE A 223 11.51 -8.31 -10.71
C ILE A 223 10.52 -7.17 -10.97
N ASN A 224 10.79 -6.35 -11.99
CA ASN A 224 9.92 -5.24 -12.37
C ASN A 224 9.40 -5.44 -13.79
N LEU A 225 8.17 -5.96 -13.88
CA LEU A 225 7.49 -6.19 -15.14
C LEU A 225 6.74 -4.93 -15.57
N VAL A 226 7.49 -3.97 -16.12
CA VAL A 226 6.93 -2.74 -16.70
C VAL A 226 6.81 -2.88 -18.22
N LYS A 227 5.61 -2.72 -18.80
CA LYS A 227 5.37 -2.90 -20.25
C LYS A 227 6.15 -1.90 -21.10
N ASN A 228 6.16 -0.63 -20.70
CA ASN A 228 6.93 0.44 -21.35
C ASN A 228 8.34 0.60 -20.75
N GLY A 229 8.83 -0.43 -20.06
CA GLY A 229 10.15 -0.49 -19.45
C GLY A 229 11.16 -1.24 -20.31
N GLU A 230 12.32 -1.55 -19.73
CA GLU A 230 13.37 -2.34 -20.37
C GLU A 230 13.46 -3.72 -19.72
N LYS A 231 13.61 -4.76 -20.55
CA LYS A 231 13.93 -6.12 -20.13
C LYS A 231 15.18 -6.55 -20.87
N SER A 232 16.10 -7.19 -20.18
CA SER A 232 17.29 -7.74 -20.81
C SER A 232 17.77 -8.99 -20.13
N ILE A 233 18.48 -9.81 -20.91
CA ILE A 233 19.28 -10.91 -20.41
C ILE A 233 20.74 -10.55 -20.65
N ALA A 234 21.58 -10.67 -19.64
CA ALA A 234 23.00 -10.39 -19.74
C ALA A 234 23.84 -11.59 -19.31
N LEU A 235 24.95 -11.80 -20.00
CA LEU A 235 26.01 -12.69 -19.57
C LEU A 235 27.13 -11.83 -18.98
N THR A 236 27.39 -11.99 -17.69
CA THR A 236 28.38 -11.19 -16.94
C THR A 236 29.45 -12.09 -16.35
N THR A 237 30.69 -11.64 -16.36
CA THR A 237 31.80 -12.26 -15.64
C THR A 237 32.44 -11.26 -14.69
N ASP A 238 32.91 -11.72 -13.54
CA ASP A 238 33.69 -10.93 -12.58
C ASP A 238 35.16 -11.36 -12.53
N GLU A 239 35.93 -10.65 -11.71
CA GLU A 239 37.35 -10.91 -11.47
C GLU A 239 37.69 -12.30 -10.91
N ASN A 240 36.73 -13.01 -10.32
CA ASN A 240 36.88 -14.35 -9.76
C ASN A 240 36.34 -15.44 -10.72
N LEU A 241 36.19 -15.09 -12.01
CA LEU A 241 35.61 -15.95 -13.05
C LEU A 241 34.22 -16.50 -12.71
N THR A 242 33.44 -15.76 -11.91
CA THR A 242 32.02 -16.04 -11.71
C THR A 242 31.25 -15.53 -12.91
N THR A 243 30.73 -16.45 -13.73
CA THR A 243 29.91 -16.10 -14.88
C THR A 243 28.43 -16.29 -14.55
N LEU A 244 27.63 -15.23 -14.68
CA LEU A 244 26.20 -15.21 -14.41
C LEU A 244 25.40 -14.92 -15.69
N ALA A 245 24.34 -15.69 -15.89
CA ALA A 245 23.22 -15.28 -16.72
C ALA A 245 22.26 -14.49 -15.84
N THR A 246 22.10 -13.19 -16.12
CA THR A 246 21.26 -12.28 -15.34
C THR A 246 20.05 -11.84 -16.16
N PHE A 247 18.89 -11.83 -15.52
CA PHE A 247 17.70 -11.16 -16.02
C PHE A 247 17.58 -9.81 -15.33
N ARG A 248 17.50 -8.75 -16.13
CA ARG A 248 17.35 -7.37 -15.68
C ARG A 248 16.00 -6.85 -16.15
N SER A 249 15.21 -6.30 -15.23
CA SER A 249 13.88 -5.81 -15.56
C SER A 249 13.52 -4.57 -14.75
N GLY A 250 13.04 -3.53 -15.45
CA GLY A 250 12.90 -2.22 -14.84
C GLY A 250 12.03 -1.23 -15.58
N GLY A 251 11.86 -0.07 -14.94
CA GLY A 251 11.32 1.13 -15.56
C GLY A 251 12.42 1.97 -16.21
N LYS A 252 12.14 3.26 -16.43
CA LYS A 252 13.07 4.17 -17.12
C LYS A 252 14.34 4.51 -16.34
N LYS A 253 14.29 4.41 -15.01
CA LYS A 253 15.35 4.89 -14.11
C LYS A 253 15.95 3.78 -13.25
N LEU A 254 15.12 2.83 -12.82
CA LEU A 254 15.47 1.76 -11.90
C LEU A 254 15.09 0.41 -12.48
N TYR A 255 15.90 -0.60 -12.19
CA TYR A 255 15.67 -1.98 -12.58
C TYR A 255 16.10 -2.93 -11.46
N GLY A 256 15.53 -4.12 -11.47
CA GLY A 256 15.90 -5.24 -10.61
C GLY A 256 16.75 -6.22 -11.39
N ILE A 257 17.58 -6.97 -10.66
CA ILE A 257 18.51 -7.96 -11.19
C ILE A 257 18.23 -9.27 -10.47
N ILE A 258 18.12 -10.35 -11.23
CA ILE A 258 18.20 -11.72 -10.72
C ILE A 258 19.13 -12.52 -11.63
N GLY A 259 20.03 -13.29 -11.06
CA GLY A 259 21.03 -14.03 -11.81
C GLY A 259 21.27 -15.42 -11.26
N ILE A 260 21.62 -16.31 -12.16
CA ILE A 260 22.14 -17.65 -11.85
C ILE A 260 23.37 -17.90 -12.70
N GLY A 261 24.30 -18.71 -12.20
CA GLY A 261 25.51 -18.95 -12.95
C GLY A 261 26.45 -19.93 -12.30
N TYR A 262 27.70 -19.86 -12.73
CA TYR A 262 28.73 -20.80 -12.38
C TYR A 262 30.05 -20.07 -12.09
N ASN A 263 30.78 -20.51 -11.07
CA ASN A 263 32.15 -20.05 -10.85
C ASN A 263 33.14 -21.02 -11.50
N PHE A 264 33.96 -20.55 -12.44
CA PHE A 264 34.89 -21.41 -13.18
C PHE A 264 36.27 -21.56 -12.52
N GLU A 265 36.57 -20.79 -11.47
CA GLU A 265 37.83 -20.86 -10.73
C GLU A 265 37.69 -21.75 -9.48
N ASN A 266 36.51 -21.78 -8.88
CA ASN A 266 36.17 -22.57 -7.70
C ASN A 266 35.73 -23.99 -8.10
N THR A 267 36.33 -25.00 -7.48
CA THR A 267 36.07 -26.41 -7.80
C THR A 267 35.08 -27.09 -6.87
N GLU A 268 34.82 -26.56 -5.66
CA GLU A 268 33.80 -27.14 -4.77
C GLU A 268 32.53 -26.29 -4.69
N ALA A 269 32.60 -24.95 -4.59
CA ALA A 269 31.41 -24.06 -4.58
C ALA A 269 31.17 -23.37 -5.92
N VAL A 270 30.35 -24.04 -6.74
CA VAL A 270 30.30 -23.77 -8.17
C VAL A 270 29.02 -23.10 -8.65
N TYR A 271 27.91 -23.22 -7.94
CA TYR A 271 26.66 -22.56 -8.32
C TYR A 271 26.61 -21.14 -7.78
N ALA A 272 26.35 -20.17 -8.65
CA ALA A 272 26.25 -18.76 -8.29
C ALA A 272 24.81 -18.26 -8.39
N PHE A 273 24.36 -17.51 -7.38
CA PHE A 273 23.07 -16.80 -7.39
C PHE A 273 23.30 -15.32 -7.17
N GLU A 274 22.51 -14.47 -7.81
CA GLU A 274 22.58 -13.01 -7.67
C GLU A 274 21.18 -12.39 -7.59
N VAL A 275 21.01 -11.42 -6.70
CA VAL A 275 19.86 -10.52 -6.66
C VAL A 275 20.36 -9.09 -6.49
N GLY A 276 19.69 -8.12 -7.11
CA GLY A 276 20.18 -6.74 -7.04
C GLY A 276 19.20 -5.70 -7.52
N LEU A 277 19.61 -4.45 -7.34
CA LEU A 277 18.93 -3.26 -7.83
C LEU A 277 19.93 -2.43 -8.63
N GLY A 278 19.48 -1.89 -9.75
CA GLY A 278 20.26 -1.03 -10.61
C GLY A 278 19.56 0.29 -10.92
N ALA A 279 20.37 1.31 -11.20
CA ALA A 279 19.93 2.63 -11.59
C ALA A 279 20.66 3.09 -12.86
N HIS A 280 19.92 3.66 -13.80
CA HIS A 280 20.49 4.36 -14.95
C HIS A 280 20.87 5.78 -14.52
N LEU A 281 22.17 6.03 -14.28
CA LEU A 281 22.66 7.34 -13.84
C LEU A 281 22.75 8.34 -15.00
N PHE A 282 23.13 7.86 -16.17
CA PHE A 282 23.22 8.64 -17.40
C PHE A 282 22.83 7.77 -18.60
N GLN A 283 22.11 8.34 -19.55
CA GLN A 283 21.73 7.64 -20.78
C GLN A 283 21.70 8.61 -21.97
N SER A 284 22.46 8.27 -23.01
CA SER A 284 22.39 8.84 -24.35
C SER A 284 21.98 7.75 -25.36
N ASN A 285 21.99 8.06 -26.65
CA ASN A 285 21.64 7.10 -27.71
C ASN A 285 22.66 5.96 -27.83
N SER A 286 23.94 6.21 -27.53
CA SER A 286 25.02 5.24 -27.74
C SER A 286 25.75 4.83 -26.46
N PHE A 287 25.55 5.57 -25.36
CA PHE A 287 26.29 5.39 -24.12
C PHE A 287 25.37 5.49 -22.90
N ARG A 288 25.65 4.66 -21.90
CA ARG A 288 24.91 4.62 -20.63
C ARG A 288 25.89 4.42 -19.48
N VAL A 289 25.55 4.96 -18.31
CA VAL A 289 26.25 4.64 -17.07
C VAL A 289 25.23 4.08 -16.09
N ASN A 290 25.48 2.86 -15.64
CA ASN A 290 24.66 2.18 -14.65
C ASN A 290 25.38 2.15 -13.31
N ALA A 291 24.62 2.24 -12.23
CA ALA A 291 25.06 1.86 -10.90
C ALA A 291 24.25 0.65 -10.45
N GLU A 292 24.91 -0.40 -9.95
CA GLU A 292 24.25 -1.61 -9.46
C GLU A 292 24.68 -1.89 -8.02
N LEU A 293 23.71 -2.25 -7.19
CA LEU A 293 23.91 -2.88 -5.89
C LEU A 293 23.43 -4.31 -6.01
N ALA A 294 24.35 -5.27 -5.96
CA ALA A 294 24.07 -6.69 -6.10
C ALA A 294 24.53 -7.45 -4.85
N ALA A 295 23.77 -8.46 -4.47
CA ALA A 295 24.12 -9.45 -3.48
C ALA A 295 24.12 -10.82 -4.16
N GLY A 296 25.15 -11.61 -3.95
CA GLY A 296 25.25 -12.95 -4.51
C GLY A 296 25.80 -13.95 -3.53
N SER A 297 25.56 -15.23 -3.82
CA SER A 297 26.12 -16.36 -3.08
C SER A 297 26.76 -17.37 -4.02
N LEU A 298 27.78 -18.08 -3.51
CA LEU A 298 28.33 -19.28 -4.14
C LEU A 298 28.01 -20.49 -3.26
N GLU A 299 27.46 -21.53 -3.87
CA GLU A 299 26.90 -22.70 -3.19
C GLU A 299 27.47 -24.00 -3.75
N ASN A 300 27.78 -24.94 -2.85
CA ASN A 300 28.06 -26.35 -3.18
C ASN A 300 26.99 -27.33 -2.67
N PHE A 301 25.96 -26.80 -1.98
CA PHE A 301 24.87 -27.53 -1.32
C PHE A 301 25.31 -28.60 -0.30
N LYS A 302 26.57 -28.58 0.14
CA LYS A 302 27.13 -29.56 1.09
C LYS A 302 27.64 -28.89 2.36
N LYS A 303 28.55 -27.90 2.27
CA LYS A 303 29.10 -27.12 3.40
C LYS A 303 29.81 -25.84 2.90
N GLY A 304 29.69 -24.77 3.67
CA GLY A 304 30.42 -23.51 3.50
C GLY A 304 29.56 -22.42 2.87
N ASP A 305 29.57 -21.24 3.48
CA ASP A 305 28.79 -20.09 3.01
C ASP A 305 29.74 -19.07 2.36
N TYR A 306 29.46 -18.67 1.13
CA TYR A 306 30.12 -17.53 0.50
C TYR A 306 29.06 -16.51 0.09
N PHE A 307 29.08 -15.36 0.74
CA PHE A 307 28.19 -14.24 0.42
C PHE A 307 29.02 -13.03 -0.04
N LYS A 308 28.59 -12.40 -1.13
CA LYS A 308 29.23 -11.23 -1.72
C LYS A 308 28.21 -10.13 -1.96
N SER A 309 28.45 -8.94 -1.43
CA SER A 309 27.75 -7.71 -1.80
C SER A 309 28.66 -6.83 -2.66
N SER A 310 28.17 -6.40 -3.82
CA SER A 310 28.92 -5.61 -4.79
C SER A 310 28.20 -4.28 -5.07
N LEU A 311 28.93 -3.18 -4.97
CA LEU A 311 28.55 -1.89 -5.57
C LEU A 311 29.34 -1.71 -6.87
N ARG A 312 28.65 -1.59 -8.00
CA ARG A 312 29.24 -1.56 -9.34
C ARG A 312 28.90 -0.27 -10.06
N ILE A 313 29.85 0.29 -10.78
CA ILE A 313 29.62 1.40 -11.71
C ILE A 313 29.99 0.92 -13.11
N LEU A 314 29.01 0.86 -14.01
CA LEU A 314 29.13 0.19 -15.31
C LEU A 314 28.86 1.18 -16.45
N PRO A 315 29.90 1.80 -17.00
CA PRO A 315 29.87 2.36 -18.35
C PRO A 315 29.47 1.28 -19.36
N ALA A 316 28.55 1.62 -20.26
CA ALA A 316 27.97 0.71 -21.22
C ALA A 316 27.84 1.38 -22.59
N PHE A 317 28.20 0.65 -23.64
CA PHE A 317 28.12 1.08 -25.03
C PHE A 317 27.08 0.26 -25.79
N LYS A 318 26.15 0.95 -26.44
CA LYS A 318 25.13 0.33 -27.28
C LYS A 318 25.71 0.09 -28.68
N ILE A 319 25.95 -1.17 -29.01
CA ILE A 319 26.42 -1.58 -30.34
C ILE A 319 25.26 -1.56 -31.33
N SER A 320 24.09 -2.00 -30.87
CA SER A 320 22.83 -1.96 -31.62
C SER A 320 21.68 -1.64 -30.64
N PRO A 321 20.45 -1.38 -31.13
CA PRO A 321 19.30 -1.15 -30.25
C PRO A 321 19.04 -2.29 -29.25
N ASN A 322 19.46 -3.51 -29.57
CA ASN A 322 19.23 -4.70 -28.77
C ASN A 322 20.48 -5.26 -28.09
N ILE A 323 21.68 -4.72 -28.37
CA ILE A 323 22.94 -5.26 -27.82
C ILE A 323 23.75 -4.13 -27.18
N GLU A 324 24.08 -4.31 -25.91
CA GLU A 324 24.92 -3.40 -25.13
C GLU A 324 26.06 -4.20 -24.48
N ILE A 325 27.27 -3.65 -24.52
CA ILE A 325 28.44 -4.19 -23.80
C ILE A 325 28.76 -3.23 -22.67
N PHE A 326 29.09 -3.77 -21.51
CA PHE A 326 29.46 -2.97 -20.34
C PHE A 326 30.65 -3.59 -19.62
N ALA A 327 31.43 -2.73 -18.99
CA ALA A 327 32.50 -3.14 -18.09
C ALA A 327 32.80 -2.01 -17.12
N GLY A 328 33.12 -2.33 -15.87
CA GLY A 328 33.44 -1.31 -14.89
C GLY A 328 33.90 -1.85 -13.54
N PRO A 329 34.37 -0.94 -12.66
CA PRO A 329 34.85 -1.30 -11.34
C PRO A 329 33.72 -1.75 -10.42
N ALA A 330 34.08 -2.62 -9.47
CA ALA A 330 33.21 -3.08 -8.40
C ALA A 330 33.90 -2.90 -7.04
N LEU A 331 33.18 -2.39 -6.06
CA LEU A 331 33.56 -2.49 -4.64
C LEU A 331 32.81 -3.66 -4.03
N ASN A 332 33.56 -4.65 -3.56
CA ASN A 332 33.01 -5.90 -3.06
C ASN A 332 33.21 -6.01 -1.56
N PHE A 333 32.18 -6.46 -0.86
CA PHE A 333 32.21 -6.95 0.51
C PHE A 333 31.92 -8.45 0.50
N ILE A 334 32.78 -9.24 1.12
CA ILE A 334 32.58 -10.69 1.25
C ILE A 334 32.45 -11.09 2.71
N ASN A 335 31.61 -12.09 2.95
CA ASN A 335 31.55 -12.84 4.20
C ASN A 335 31.63 -14.33 3.85
N THR A 336 32.62 -15.03 4.39
CA THR A 336 32.76 -16.47 4.15
C THR A 336 33.49 -17.19 5.28
N ASP A 337 33.07 -18.41 5.57
CA ASP A 337 33.77 -19.35 6.45
C ASP A 337 34.53 -20.43 5.67
N SER A 338 34.32 -20.52 4.35
CA SER A 338 34.94 -21.51 3.47
C SER A 338 36.41 -21.21 3.22
N TYR A 339 37.23 -22.26 3.18
CA TYR A 339 38.66 -22.15 2.83
C TYR A 339 38.84 -21.58 1.41
N GLU A 340 38.04 -22.07 0.46
CA GLU A 340 38.07 -21.63 -0.94
C GLU A 340 37.70 -20.16 -1.08
N GLY A 341 36.65 -19.70 -0.39
CA GLY A 341 36.23 -18.30 -0.37
C GLY A 341 37.31 -17.35 0.14
N ARG A 342 38.14 -17.81 1.09
CA ARG A 342 39.31 -17.07 1.59
C ARG A 342 40.44 -16.99 0.57
N THR A 343 40.49 -17.91 -0.40
CA THR A 343 41.56 -17.98 -1.42
C THR A 343 41.18 -17.36 -2.77
N LEU A 344 39.88 -17.17 -3.04
CA LEU A 344 39.37 -16.56 -4.28
C LEU A 344 39.89 -15.15 -4.52
N THR A 345 40.16 -14.37 -3.46
CA THR A 345 40.65 -13.00 -3.60
C THR A 345 42.01 -12.83 -2.93
N LYS A 346 43.03 -12.51 -3.72
CA LYS A 346 44.43 -12.41 -3.23
C LYS A 346 44.79 -11.03 -2.65
N LYS A 347 43.97 -10.00 -2.89
CA LYS A 347 44.23 -8.62 -2.45
C LYS A 347 42.98 -8.01 -1.79
N TYR A 348 43.09 -7.69 -0.51
CA TYR A 348 42.05 -7.00 0.25
C TYR A 348 42.47 -5.56 0.55
N ILE A 349 41.51 -4.64 0.52
CA ILE A 349 41.68 -3.30 1.12
C ILE A 349 41.70 -3.43 2.63
N LYS A 350 40.75 -4.22 3.17
CA LYS A 350 40.60 -4.47 4.59
C LYS A 350 39.98 -5.84 4.80
N SER A 351 40.52 -6.62 5.73
CA SER A 351 39.96 -7.90 6.15
C SER A 351 39.95 -8.00 7.67
N TRP A 352 38.97 -8.70 8.23
CA TRP A 352 38.88 -8.99 9.66
C TRP A 352 38.12 -10.29 9.89
N GLU A 353 38.43 -10.96 11.00
CA GLU A 353 37.71 -12.16 11.42
C GLU A 353 36.61 -11.80 12.43
N SER A 354 35.51 -12.52 12.39
CA SER A 354 34.41 -12.33 13.34
C SER A 354 34.82 -12.73 14.75
N LYS A 355 34.38 -11.97 15.76
CA LYS A 355 34.68 -12.26 17.18
C LYS A 355 33.93 -13.48 17.75
N TRP A 356 32.88 -13.94 17.07
CA TRP A 356 32.00 -15.02 17.52
C TRP A 356 31.82 -16.15 16.49
N GLY A 357 32.71 -16.26 15.50
CA GLY A 357 32.70 -17.32 14.49
C GLY A 357 33.92 -17.26 13.57
N ASN A 358 34.21 -18.34 12.85
CA ASN A 358 35.40 -18.46 12.00
C ASN A 358 35.22 -17.82 10.60
N ASN A 359 34.41 -16.77 10.49
CA ASN A 359 34.08 -16.13 9.21
C ASN A 359 35.05 -14.99 8.92
N LEU A 360 35.63 -15.01 7.72
CA LEU A 360 36.36 -13.90 7.14
C LEU A 360 35.37 -12.86 6.61
N ASN A 361 35.58 -11.61 6.97
CA ASN A 361 34.96 -10.46 6.33
C ASN A 361 36.03 -9.67 5.59
N ALA A 362 35.78 -9.30 4.34
CA ALA A 362 36.76 -8.50 3.61
C ALA A 362 36.13 -7.54 2.61
N LEU A 363 36.82 -6.42 2.37
CA LEU A 363 36.54 -5.44 1.34
C LEU A 363 37.65 -5.46 0.29
N TYR A 364 37.29 -5.45 -0.99
CA TYR A 364 38.24 -5.36 -2.08
C TYR A 364 37.66 -4.67 -3.31
N LEU A 365 38.56 -4.23 -4.19
CA LEU A 365 38.19 -3.70 -5.51
C LEU A 365 38.30 -4.81 -6.55
N GLY A 366 37.25 -4.96 -7.34
CA GLY A 366 37.15 -5.87 -8.46
C GLY A 366 36.70 -5.16 -9.73
N TYR A 367 36.36 -5.94 -10.74
CA TYR A 367 35.84 -5.47 -12.01
C TYR A 367 34.87 -6.49 -12.58
N THR A 368 33.80 -6.02 -13.18
CA THR A 368 32.86 -6.89 -13.88
C THR A 368 32.64 -6.37 -15.30
N GLY A 369 32.41 -7.30 -16.22
CA GLY A 369 32.08 -7.00 -17.59
C GLY A 369 31.09 -8.00 -18.15
N GLY A 370 30.37 -7.59 -19.18
CA GLY A 370 29.37 -8.44 -19.79
C GLY A 370 28.79 -7.87 -21.07
N ILE A 371 27.97 -8.71 -21.68
CA ILE A 371 27.14 -8.38 -22.84
C ILE A 371 25.68 -8.59 -22.45
N GLN A 372 24.81 -7.66 -22.84
CA GLN A 372 23.37 -7.76 -22.62
C GLN A 372 22.59 -7.67 -23.91
N PHE A 373 21.52 -8.46 -23.97
CA PHE A 373 20.51 -8.45 -25.01
C PHE A 373 19.20 -7.86 -24.48
N ILE A 374 18.73 -6.78 -25.09
CA ILE A 374 17.56 -5.99 -24.68
C ILE A 374 16.35 -6.35 -25.58
N PHE A 375 15.17 -6.57 -24.99
CA PHE A 375 13.95 -6.95 -25.71
C PHE A 375 12.65 -6.36 -25.14
#